data_AF-A0A8B6BMU8-F1
#
_entry.id   AF-A0A8B6BMU8-F1
#
_cell.length_a   1.000
_cell.length_b   1.000
_cell.length_c   1.000
_cell.angle_alpha   90.00
_cell.angle_beta   90.00
_cell.angle_gamma   90.00
#
_symmetry.space_group_name_H-M   'P 1'
#
loop_
_entity.id
_entity.type
_entity.pdbx_description
1 polymer ?
#
loop_
_entity_poly.entity_id
_entity_poly.type
_entity_poly.pdbx_seq_one_letter_code
_entity_poly.pdbx_strand_id
1 'polypeptide(L)'
;MARGGLNVRLTPEGVDIVLDCLCGDDTNKGVSLLKPMGKYVLYGSSNIVTGETKSFFSFAKSWWQVDKISPIKLYDENKCIAGFQLRHLVFKQGQYQYVKQVMEQLFKLYNDGKIRPVIDSAWALEDVGDAMQKLHDRKNVGKIILDPSLQPKPKLAGQGRQHTESTCSDDIKEKEPIVNGENQS
;
A
#
# COMPACT_ATOMS: atom_id res chain seq x y z
N MET A 1 16.49 -33.90 -20.44
CA MET A 1 17.31 -33.38 -19.33
C MET A 1 16.70 -32.08 -18.84
N ALA A 2 16.13 -32.07 -17.64
CA ALA A 2 15.50 -30.90 -17.03
C ALA A 2 16.58 -29.93 -16.54
N ARG A 3 16.45 -28.64 -16.89
CA ARG A 3 17.29 -27.57 -16.34
C ARG A 3 16.88 -27.36 -14.89
N GLY A 4 17.64 -27.94 -13.95
CA GLY A 4 17.51 -27.65 -12.53
C GLY A 4 17.88 -26.19 -12.28
N GLY A 5 16.87 -25.34 -12.08
CA GLY A 5 17.10 -23.97 -11.61
C GLY A 5 17.76 -24.01 -10.24
N LEU A 6 19.01 -23.58 -10.16
CA LEU A 6 19.69 -23.36 -8.90
C LEU A 6 18.91 -22.32 -8.09
N ASN A 7 18.23 -22.76 -7.04
CA ASN A 7 17.67 -21.89 -6.00
C ASN A 7 18.83 -21.28 -5.19
N VAL A 8 19.53 -20.32 -5.78
CA VAL A 8 20.57 -19.56 -5.09
C VAL A 8 19.88 -18.61 -4.11
N ARG A 9 19.96 -18.92 -2.81
CA ARG A 9 19.61 -17.95 -1.77
C ARG A 9 20.74 -16.92 -1.72
N LEU A 10 20.44 -15.69 -2.13
CA LEU A 10 21.39 -14.56 -2.09
C LEU A 10 21.91 -14.30 -0.67
N THR A 11 21.07 -14.55 0.34
CA THR A 11 21.40 -14.44 1.75
C THR A 11 20.96 -15.71 2.49
N PRO A 12 21.82 -16.74 2.57
CA PRO A 12 21.47 -18.02 3.22
C PRO A 12 21.05 -17.87 4.69
N GLU A 13 21.62 -16.89 5.38
CA GLU A 13 21.31 -16.58 6.78
C GLU A 13 20.09 -15.65 6.97
N GLY A 14 19.49 -15.17 5.89
CA GLY A 14 18.38 -14.22 5.96
C GLY A 14 18.81 -12.75 5.98
N VAL A 15 17.93 -11.87 6.45
CA VAL A 15 18.08 -10.41 6.44
C VAL A 15 17.71 -9.79 7.78
N ASP A 16 18.27 -8.61 8.04
CA ASP A 16 18.04 -7.87 9.28
C ASP A 16 16.73 -7.05 9.24
N ILE A 17 16.33 -6.60 8.05
CA ILE A 17 15.11 -5.80 7.85
C ILE A 17 14.37 -6.27 6.61
N VAL A 18 13.05 -6.45 6.74
CA VAL A 18 12.11 -6.59 5.62
C VAL A 18 11.16 -5.40 5.64
N LEU A 19 11.08 -4.68 4.53
CA LEU A 19 10.11 -3.61 4.31
C LEU A 19 9.03 -4.12 3.36
N ASP A 20 7.82 -4.34 3.85
CA ASP A 20 6.72 -4.94 3.07
C ASP A 20 5.69 -3.88 2.66
N CYS A 21 5.47 -3.77 1.34
CA CYS A 21 4.46 -2.92 0.73
C CYS A 21 3.26 -3.70 0.15
N LEU A 22 3.32 -5.04 0.16
CA LEU A 22 2.35 -5.93 -0.47
C LEU A 22 1.29 -6.40 0.52
N CYS A 23 1.71 -6.88 1.70
CA CYS A 23 0.89 -7.57 2.69
C CYS A 23 0.28 -8.90 2.19
N GLY A 24 -0.36 -9.65 3.09
CA GLY A 24 -1.08 -10.90 2.79
C GLY A 24 -0.17 -12.13 2.83
N ASP A 25 -0.27 -12.99 1.82
CA ASP A 25 0.39 -14.31 1.78
C ASP A 25 1.93 -14.26 1.87
N ASP A 26 2.54 -13.12 1.53
CA ASP A 26 3.98 -12.93 1.59
C ASP A 26 4.49 -12.51 2.98
N THR A 27 3.61 -12.16 3.92
CA THR A 27 3.97 -11.75 5.28
C THR A 27 4.80 -12.84 5.98
N ASN A 28 4.32 -14.08 5.96
CA ASN A 28 5.02 -15.20 6.60
C ASN A 28 6.37 -15.49 5.94
N LYS A 29 6.47 -15.33 4.62
CA LYS A 29 7.75 -15.46 3.89
C LYS A 29 8.72 -14.38 4.37
N GLY A 30 8.30 -13.11 4.40
CA GLY A 30 9.10 -12.00 4.91
C GLY A 30 9.61 -12.23 6.33
N VAL A 31 8.74 -12.67 7.24
CA VAL A 31 9.13 -12.96 8.65
C VAL A 31 10.09 -14.14 8.74
N SER A 32 9.90 -15.19 7.93
CA SER A 32 10.83 -16.33 7.90
C SER A 32 12.21 -16.00 7.35
N LEU A 33 12.34 -14.94 6.54
CA LEU A 33 13.63 -14.44 6.04
C LEU A 33 14.42 -13.66 7.10
N LEU A 34 13.81 -13.30 8.23
CA LEU A 34 14.50 -12.54 9.27
C LEU A 34 15.53 -13.40 10.01
N LYS A 35 16.70 -12.80 10.25
CA LYS A 35 17.66 -13.24 11.28
C LYS A 35 17.10 -13.03 12.69
N PRO A 36 17.70 -13.64 13.74
CA PRO A 36 17.50 -13.18 15.11
C PRO A 36 17.73 -11.67 15.22
N MET A 37 16.90 -10.99 16.01
CA MET A 37 16.80 -9.53 16.14
C MET A 37 16.33 -8.77 14.89
N GLY A 38 15.92 -9.49 13.84
CA GLY A 38 15.41 -8.92 12.60
C GLY A 38 14.06 -8.23 12.77
N LYS A 39 13.78 -7.27 11.88
CA LYS A 39 12.57 -6.44 11.89
C LYS A 39 11.82 -6.56 10.58
N TYR A 40 10.57 -6.97 10.65
CA TYR A 40 9.62 -6.85 9.54
C TYR A 40 8.76 -5.60 9.77
N VAL A 41 8.66 -4.73 8.76
CA VAL A 41 7.88 -3.49 8.80
C VAL A 41 6.88 -3.47 7.65
N LEU A 42 5.60 -3.61 7.97
CA LEU A 42 4.52 -3.42 7.02
C LEU A 42 4.26 -1.92 6.84
N TYR A 43 4.36 -1.41 5.61
CA TYR A 43 4.10 0.00 5.31
C TYR A 43 3.21 0.24 4.09
N GLY A 44 2.72 -0.83 3.47
CA GLY A 44 1.79 -0.76 2.34
C GLY A 44 0.97 -2.03 2.21
N SER A 45 -0.11 -1.94 1.45
CA SER A 45 -1.03 -3.04 1.23
C SER A 45 -1.42 -3.14 -0.25
N SER A 46 -0.42 -3.09 -1.13
CA SER A 46 -0.61 -3.03 -2.58
C SER A 46 -1.32 -4.26 -3.17
N ASN A 47 -1.36 -5.39 -2.47
CA ASN A 47 -2.16 -6.56 -2.87
C ASN A 47 -3.67 -6.39 -2.60
N ILE A 48 -4.07 -5.40 -1.80
CA ILE A 48 -5.49 -5.06 -1.56
C ILE A 48 -6.06 -4.23 -2.72
N VAL A 49 -5.19 -3.62 -3.54
CA VAL A 49 -5.57 -2.60 -4.53
C VAL A 49 -5.65 -3.18 -5.96
N THR A 50 -5.41 -4.48 -6.16
CA THR A 50 -5.29 -5.12 -7.50
C THR A 50 -6.61 -5.56 -8.16
N GLY A 51 -7.67 -4.75 -8.06
CA GLY A 51 -8.71 -4.72 -9.09
C GLY A 51 -10.00 -5.53 -8.86
N GLU A 52 -11.07 -4.99 -9.47
CA GLU A 52 -12.31 -5.63 -9.93
C GLU A 52 -13.05 -6.55 -8.95
N THR A 53 -14.12 -6.01 -8.33
CA THR A 53 -15.38 -6.68 -7.91
C THR A 53 -15.34 -8.07 -7.24
N LYS A 54 -14.18 -8.60 -6.86
CA LYS A 54 -14.08 -9.86 -6.13
C LYS A 54 -14.06 -9.57 -4.63
N SER A 55 -15.29 -9.36 -4.17
CA SER A 55 -15.81 -9.43 -2.82
C SER A 55 -14.78 -9.32 -1.68
N PHE A 56 -14.92 -8.24 -0.92
CA PHE A 56 -14.37 -8.03 0.43
C PHE A 56 -14.42 -9.29 1.33
N PHE A 57 -15.34 -10.24 1.05
CA PHE A 57 -15.44 -11.56 1.69
C PHE A 57 -14.22 -12.47 1.44
N SER A 58 -13.67 -12.50 0.22
CA SER A 58 -12.45 -13.27 -0.08
C SER A 58 -11.22 -12.65 0.60
N PHE A 59 -11.22 -11.33 0.73
CA PHE A 59 -10.21 -10.58 1.45
C PHE A 59 -10.29 -10.82 2.96
N ALA A 60 -11.48 -10.77 3.56
CA ALA A 60 -11.71 -11.13 4.96
C ALA A 60 -11.34 -12.59 5.26
N LYS A 61 -11.68 -13.53 4.35
CA LYS A 61 -11.29 -14.93 4.46
C LYS A 61 -9.77 -15.13 4.39
N SER A 62 -9.08 -14.35 3.55
CA SER A 62 -7.61 -14.37 3.46
C SER A 62 -6.99 -13.73 4.71
N TRP A 63 -7.55 -12.64 5.22
CA TRP A 63 -7.10 -11.99 6.46
C TRP A 63 -7.27 -12.92 7.67
N TRP A 64 -8.39 -13.67 7.74
CA TRP A 64 -8.63 -14.68 8.77
C TRP A 64 -7.65 -15.88 8.69
N GLN A 65 -7.02 -16.13 7.53
CA GLN A 65 -5.97 -17.12 7.39
C GLN A 65 -4.55 -16.58 7.68
N VAL A 66 -4.38 -15.25 7.73
CA VAL A 66 -3.14 -14.54 8.04
C VAL A 66 -2.90 -14.44 9.56
N ASP A 67 -3.85 -14.85 10.40
CA ASP A 67 -3.74 -15.02 11.87
C ASP A 67 -2.76 -16.14 12.31
N LYS A 68 -1.59 -16.24 11.66
CA LYS A 68 -0.60 -17.31 11.88
C LYS A 68 0.72 -16.83 12.48
N ILE A 69 0.89 -15.54 12.75
CA ILE A 69 2.09 -15.06 13.41
C ILE A 69 1.87 -15.05 14.93
N SER A 70 2.25 -16.17 15.55
CA SER A 70 2.18 -16.34 16.99
C SER A 70 3.19 -15.45 17.72
N PRO A 71 2.77 -14.66 18.73
CA PRO A 71 3.68 -13.92 19.60
C PRO A 71 4.75 -14.79 20.26
N ILE A 72 4.42 -16.05 20.59
CA ILE A 72 5.37 -17.00 21.19
C ILE A 72 6.50 -17.32 20.20
N LYS A 73 6.17 -17.48 18.91
CA LYS A 73 7.17 -17.70 17.87
C LYS A 73 8.10 -16.50 17.70
N LEU A 74 7.57 -15.28 17.79
CA LEU A 74 8.38 -14.06 17.74
C LEU A 74 9.34 -13.96 18.92
N TYR A 75 8.87 -14.35 20.11
CA TYR A 75 9.69 -14.44 21.33
C TYR A 75 10.82 -15.48 21.16
N ASP A 76 10.48 -16.71 20.77
CA ASP A 76 11.46 -17.80 20.62
C ASP A 76 12.50 -17.51 19.52
N GLU A 77 12.07 -16.92 18.40
CA GLU A 77 12.96 -16.59 17.28
C GLU A 77 13.64 -15.22 17.42
N ASN A 78 13.35 -14.46 18.49
CA ASN A 78 13.85 -13.10 18.72
C ASN A 78 13.55 -12.14 17.56
N LYS A 79 12.33 -12.10 17.06
CA LYS A 79 11.93 -11.28 15.89
C LYS A 79 10.95 -10.18 16.25
N CYS A 80 10.99 -9.08 15.50
CA CYS A 80 10.06 -7.96 15.65
C CYS A 80 9.21 -7.76 14.39
N ILE A 81 7.93 -7.47 14.61
CA ILE A 81 6.98 -7.09 13.56
C ILE A 81 6.39 -5.73 13.94
N ALA A 82 6.40 -4.81 12.99
CA ALA A 82 5.88 -3.46 13.14
C ALA A 82 5.00 -3.05 11.95
N GLY A 83 4.11 -2.10 12.20
CA GLY A 83 3.33 -1.42 11.17
C GLY A 83 3.71 0.05 11.11
N PHE A 84 3.73 0.62 9.90
CA PHE A 84 3.99 2.04 9.68
C PHE A 84 3.01 2.62 8.67
N GLN A 85 2.25 3.64 9.08
CA GLN A 85 1.33 4.36 8.19
C GLN A 85 1.48 5.87 8.36
N LEU A 86 2.25 6.48 7.46
CA LEU A 86 2.56 7.91 7.52
C LEU A 86 1.31 8.80 7.59
N ARG A 87 0.27 8.48 6.81
CA ARG A 87 -1.00 9.24 6.83
C ARG A 87 -1.64 9.26 8.22
N HIS A 88 -1.68 8.12 8.91
CA HIS A 88 -2.26 8.05 10.25
C HIS A 88 -1.36 8.75 11.27
N LEU A 89 -0.05 8.56 11.16
CA LEU A 89 0.93 9.19 12.04
C LEU A 89 0.81 10.72 12.03
N VAL A 90 0.69 11.30 10.82
CA VAL A 90 0.53 12.74 10.62
C VAL A 90 -0.89 13.18 11.01
N PHE A 91 -1.91 12.69 10.32
CA PHE A 91 -3.25 13.30 10.35
C PHE A 91 -4.18 12.76 11.44
N LYS A 92 -3.90 11.60 12.04
CA LYS A 92 -4.72 11.03 13.12
C LYS A 92 -4.03 11.06 14.49
N GLN A 93 -2.72 10.91 14.53
CA GLN A 93 -1.94 10.83 15.77
C GLN A 93 -1.17 12.12 16.10
N GLY A 94 -1.26 13.13 15.24
CA GLY A 94 -0.74 14.47 15.50
C GLY A 94 0.80 14.57 15.54
N GLN A 95 1.52 13.59 15.01
CA GLN A 95 2.99 13.51 15.10
C GLN A 95 3.70 14.37 14.03
N TYR A 96 3.19 15.58 13.78
CA TYR A 96 3.70 16.50 12.76
C TYR A 96 5.14 16.93 13.03
N GLN A 97 5.48 17.22 14.29
CA GLN A 97 6.83 17.68 14.66
C GLN A 97 7.89 16.60 14.41
N TYR A 98 7.57 15.35 14.76
CA TYR A 98 8.43 14.21 14.47
C TYR A 98 8.65 14.05 12.95
N VAL A 99 7.57 14.09 12.16
CA VAL A 99 7.69 13.97 10.69
C VAL A 99 8.45 15.15 10.09
N LYS A 100 8.29 16.37 10.62
CA LYS A 100 9.06 17.54 10.19
C LYS A 100 10.56 17.34 10.40
N GLN A 101 10.98 16.85 11.56
CA GLN A 101 12.39 16.56 11.85
C GLN A 101 12.97 15.49 10.90
N VAL A 102 12.17 14.49 10.53
CA VAL A 102 12.58 13.49 9.53
C VAL A 102 12.71 14.13 8.14
N MET A 103 11.79 15.02 7.76
CA MET A 103 11.87 15.77 6.49
C MET A 103 13.12 16.67 6.42
N GLU A 104 13.50 17.33 7.51
CA GLU A 104 14.72 18.13 7.59
C GLU A 104 15.97 17.27 7.33
N GLN A 105 16.01 16.05 7.86
CA GLN A 105 17.09 15.09 7.58
C GLN A 105 17.09 14.64 6.11
N LEU A 106 15.91 14.42 5.51
CA LEU A 106 15.80 14.08 4.09
C LEU A 106 16.32 15.22 3.20
N PHE A 107 15.99 16.48 3.51
CA PHE A 107 16.52 17.62 2.76
C PHE A 107 18.04 17.74 2.89
N LYS A 108 18.59 17.47 4.07
CA LYS A 108 20.05 17.39 4.25
C LYS A 108 20.67 16.33 3.33
N LEU A 109 20.13 15.11 3.35
CA LEU A 109 20.62 14.02 2.48
C LEU A 109 20.51 14.37 0.99
N TYR A 110 19.45 15.08 0.59
CA TYR A 110 19.27 15.54 -0.79
C TYR A 110 20.31 16.59 -1.17
N ASN A 111 20.52 17.60 -0.33
CA ASN A 111 21.52 18.64 -0.55
C ASN A 111 22.95 18.08 -0.56
N ASP A 112 23.21 17.06 0.24
CA ASP A 112 24.49 16.32 0.26
C ASP A 112 24.65 15.35 -0.94
N GLY A 113 23.67 15.28 -1.83
CA GLY A 113 23.68 14.41 -3.01
C GLY A 113 23.58 12.92 -2.70
N LYS A 114 23.18 12.53 -1.48
CA LYS A 114 23.07 11.13 -1.04
C LYS A 114 21.78 10.45 -1.50
N ILE A 115 20.73 11.24 -1.74
CA ILE A 115 19.47 10.76 -2.27
C ILE A 115 19.04 11.62 -3.46
N ARG A 116 18.37 11.00 -4.42
CA ARG A 116 17.79 11.68 -5.58
C ARG A 116 16.41 11.10 -5.88
N PRO A 117 15.36 11.92 -5.95
CA PRO A 117 14.05 11.47 -6.40
C PRO A 117 14.12 10.93 -7.83
N VAL A 118 13.55 9.76 -8.06
CA VAL A 118 13.41 9.18 -9.41
C VAL A 118 12.01 9.51 -9.90
N ILE A 119 11.93 10.36 -10.93
CA ILE A 119 10.70 10.69 -11.63
C ILE A 119 10.60 9.76 -12.83
N ASP A 120 9.51 9.00 -12.90
CA ASP A 120 9.20 8.11 -14.02
C ASP A 120 8.62 8.91 -15.20
N SER A 121 7.60 9.72 -14.93
CA SER A 121 6.89 10.48 -15.95
C SER A 121 6.10 11.64 -15.36
N ALA A 122 5.93 12.70 -16.15
CA ALA A 122 5.05 13.82 -15.88
C ALA A 122 3.90 13.83 -16.91
N TRP A 123 2.70 14.16 -16.45
CA TRP A 123 1.47 14.12 -17.23
C TRP A 123 0.65 15.38 -16.99
N ALA A 124 -0.08 15.83 -18.02
CA ALA A 124 -1.09 16.85 -17.86
C ALA A 124 -2.25 16.32 -17.01
N LEU A 125 -3.06 17.22 -16.42
CA LEU A 125 -4.19 16.83 -15.57
C LEU A 125 -5.24 16.03 -16.35
N GLU A 126 -5.44 16.37 -17.62
CA GLU A 126 -6.37 15.73 -18.54
C GLU A 126 -5.98 14.28 -18.89
N ASP A 127 -4.70 13.95 -18.71
CA ASP A 127 -4.15 12.62 -18.97
C ASP A 127 -4.08 11.73 -17.72
N VAL A 128 -4.72 12.14 -16.61
CA VAL A 128 -4.71 11.40 -15.33
C VAL A 128 -5.17 9.94 -15.48
N GLY A 129 -6.11 9.66 -16.38
CA GLY A 129 -6.57 8.29 -16.65
C GLY A 129 -5.44 7.40 -17.16
N ASP A 130 -4.60 7.91 -18.07
CA ASP A 130 -3.46 7.17 -18.62
C ASP A 130 -2.33 7.04 -17.61
N ALA A 131 -2.09 8.10 -16.83
CA ALA A 131 -1.14 8.10 -15.72
C ALA A 131 -1.51 7.04 -14.66
N MET A 132 -2.79 6.97 -14.28
CA MET A 132 -3.32 5.97 -13.36
C MET A 132 -3.25 4.56 -13.94
N GLN A 133 -3.54 4.38 -15.24
CA GLN A 133 -3.38 3.09 -15.89
C GLN A 133 -1.93 2.61 -15.85
N LYS A 134 -0.95 3.49 -16.12
CA LYS A 134 0.48 3.14 -16.03
C LYS A 134 0.86 2.67 -14.62
N LEU A 135 0.35 3.35 -13.59
CA LEU A 135 0.56 2.98 -12.19
C LEU A 135 -0.08 1.62 -11.86
N HIS A 136 -1.32 1.41 -12.29
CA HIS A 136 -2.07 0.17 -12.07
C HIS A 136 -1.40 -1.03 -12.75
N ASP A 137 -0.94 -0.85 -13.99
CA ASP A 137 -0.18 -1.84 -14.75
C ASP A 137 1.22 -2.11 -14.16
N ARG A 138 1.62 -1.38 -13.11
CA ARG A 138 2.94 -1.45 -12.47
C ARG A 138 4.09 -1.22 -13.46
N LYS A 139 3.87 -0.37 -14.47
CA LYS A 139 4.85 -0.05 -15.54
C LYS A 139 5.74 1.15 -15.20
N ASN A 140 5.51 1.82 -14.08
CA ASN A 140 6.31 2.98 -13.65
C ASN A 140 7.57 2.56 -12.89
N VAL A 141 8.68 3.23 -13.18
CA VAL A 141 9.94 3.11 -12.41
C VAL A 141 10.23 4.46 -11.78
N GLY A 142 9.71 4.66 -10.57
CA GLY A 142 9.77 5.95 -9.86
C GLY A 142 8.40 6.62 -9.74
N LYS A 143 8.41 7.93 -9.53
CA LYS A 143 7.22 8.75 -9.26
C LYS A 143 6.55 9.22 -10.56
N ILE A 144 5.23 9.05 -10.62
CA ILE A 144 4.38 9.70 -11.62
C ILE A 144 3.95 11.05 -11.04
N ILE A 145 4.08 12.12 -11.82
CA ILE A 145 3.71 13.49 -11.45
C ILE A 145 2.60 13.98 -12.37
N LEU A 146 1.63 14.68 -11.78
CA LEU A 146 0.69 15.52 -12.53
C LEU A 146 1.21 16.96 -12.50
N ASP A 147 1.39 17.54 -13.68
CA ASP A 147 1.92 18.87 -13.86
C ASP A 147 0.87 19.75 -14.56
N PRO A 148 0.27 20.72 -13.84
CA PRO A 148 -0.72 21.63 -14.41
C PRO A 148 -0.23 22.51 -15.56
N SER A 149 1.09 22.58 -15.80
CA SER A 149 1.67 23.37 -16.88
C SER A 149 1.80 22.61 -18.21
N LEU A 150 1.61 21.28 -18.20
CA LEU A 150 1.68 20.46 -19.40
C LEU A 150 0.39 20.50 -20.21
N GLN A 151 0.52 20.35 -21.53
CA GLN A 151 -0.61 20.15 -22.43
C GLN A 151 -0.91 18.65 -22.59
N PRO A 152 -2.18 18.28 -22.82
CA PRO A 152 -2.58 16.88 -23.02
C PRO A 152 -1.89 16.25 -24.23
N LYS A 153 -1.55 14.98 -24.11
CA LYS A 153 -0.98 14.22 -25.23
C LYS A 153 -2.04 14.04 -26.33
N PRO A 154 -1.66 14.18 -27.62
CA PRO A 154 -2.58 13.88 -28.72
C PRO A 154 -3.07 12.43 -28.61
N LYS A 155 -4.37 12.25 -28.41
CA LYS A 155 -4.98 10.91 -28.40
C LYS A 155 -4.99 10.39 -29.82
N LEU A 156 -4.33 9.26 -30.08
CA LEU A 156 -4.48 8.53 -31.33
C LEU A 156 -5.96 8.15 -31.47
N ALA A 157 -6.63 8.68 -32.51
CA ALA A 157 -8.02 8.37 -32.79
C ALA A 157 -8.17 6.86 -33.06
N GLY A 158 -8.75 6.12 -32.12
CA GLY A 158 -8.96 4.68 -32.31
C GLY A 158 -9.33 3.82 -31.10
N GLN A 159 -9.25 4.32 -29.86
CA GLN A 159 -9.69 3.54 -28.68
C GLN A 159 -10.84 4.25 -27.96
N GLY A 160 -12.07 3.88 -28.32
CA GLY A 160 -13.26 4.29 -27.59
C GLY A 160 -13.24 3.73 -26.17
N ARG A 161 -13.12 4.62 -25.17
CA ARG A 161 -13.39 4.26 -23.77
C ARG A 161 -14.90 4.37 -23.54
N GLN A 162 -15.54 3.23 -23.27
CA GLN A 162 -16.87 3.22 -22.67
C GLN A 162 -16.75 3.81 -21.26
N HIS A 163 -17.36 4.97 -21.06
CA HIS A 163 -17.61 5.52 -19.74
C HIS A 163 -18.80 4.75 -19.15
N THR A 164 -18.58 3.92 -18.13
CA THR A 164 -19.65 3.56 -17.20
C THR A 164 -19.70 4.62 -16.12
N GLU A 165 -20.70 5.49 -16.20
CA GLU A 165 -21.08 6.42 -15.13
C GLU A 165 -21.42 5.61 -13.88
N SER A 166 -20.66 5.78 -12.80
CA SER A 166 -21.08 5.41 -11.45
C SER A 166 -21.67 6.66 -10.80
N THR A 167 -22.99 6.79 -10.88
CA THR A 167 -23.78 7.76 -10.12
C THR A 167 -23.58 7.50 -8.63
N CYS A 168 -23.06 8.48 -7.89
CA CYS A 168 -23.14 8.53 -6.44
C CYS A 168 -24.57 8.94 -6.07
N SER A 169 -25.36 8.04 -5.52
CA SER A 169 -26.61 8.35 -4.84
C SER A 169 -26.33 8.50 -3.35
N ASP A 170 -26.52 9.72 -2.85
CA ASP A 170 -26.54 10.07 -1.43
C ASP A 170 -27.77 9.45 -0.76
N ASP A 171 -27.57 8.47 0.12
CA ASP A 171 -28.59 8.01 1.06
C ASP A 171 -28.25 8.50 2.46
N ILE A 172 -28.69 9.71 2.79
CA ILE A 172 -28.87 10.17 4.17
C ILE A 172 -30.20 9.59 4.65
N LYS A 173 -30.15 8.53 5.46
CA LYS A 173 -31.33 8.11 6.26
C LYS A 173 -31.25 8.72 7.65
N GLU A 174 -32.09 9.72 7.86
CA GLU A 174 -32.51 10.21 9.18
C GLU A 174 -33.10 9.06 10.00
N LYS A 175 -32.70 8.96 11.27
CA LYS A 175 -33.31 8.07 12.25
C LYS A 175 -34.40 8.86 12.99
N GLU A 176 -35.65 8.45 12.86
CA GLU A 176 -36.71 8.85 13.80
C GLU A 176 -36.66 8.00 15.09
N PRO A 177 -37.08 8.55 16.24
CA PRO A 177 -36.92 7.93 17.55
C PRO A 177 -38.01 6.87 17.85
N ILE A 178 -37.59 5.78 18.48
CA ILE A 178 -38.47 4.71 18.97
C ILE A 178 -39.13 5.20 20.27
N VAL A 179 -40.46 5.34 20.26
CA VAL A 179 -41.30 5.52 21.44
C VAL A 179 -41.55 4.15 22.07
N ASN A 180 -41.07 3.97 23.30
CA ASN A 180 -41.39 2.81 24.13
C ASN A 180 -42.79 3.00 24.73
N GLY A 181 -43.73 2.12 24.35
CA GLY A 181 -45.02 1.96 24.99
C GLY A 181 -45.17 0.53 25.49
N GLU A 182 -44.76 0.28 26.74
CA GLU A 182 -45.18 -0.90 27.50
C GLU A 182 -46.49 -0.54 28.22
N ASN A 183 -47.56 -1.31 27.96
CA ASN A 183 -48.57 -1.58 28.98
C ASN A 183 -49.36 -2.86 28.69
N GLN A 184 -49.10 -3.85 29.57
CA GLN A 184 -50.03 -4.73 30.27
C GLN A 184 -51.05 -5.58 29.49
N SER A 185 -50.91 -6.89 29.67
CA SER A 185 -51.95 -7.77 30.23
C SER A 185 -51.29 -8.89 31.02
#